data_AF-A0A0F9BVY6-F1
#
_entry.id   AF-A0A0F9BVY6-F1
#
_cell.length_a   1.000
_cell.length_b   1.000
_cell.length_c   1.000
_cell.angle_alpha   90.00
_cell.angle_beta   90.00
_cell.angle_gamma   90.00
#
_symmetry.space_group_name_H-M   'P 1'
#
loop_
_entity.id
_entity.type
_entity.pdbx_description
1 polymer ?
#
loop_
_entity_poly.entity_id
_entity_poly.type
_entity_poly.pdbx_seq_one_letter_code
_entity_poly.pdbx_strand_id
1 'polypeptide(L)'
;VPIYVGKAVNIKKRVKNHFGLKKSNAKEQLLVERTTSIEAIVVDSEIEALILEANLIKNHQPLFNSQLKDDKDYIYIKITDDEFPKVLAARKRDLTGAKNFFFLKYLCGFFKKIK
;
A
#
# COMPACT_ATOMS: atom_id res chain seq x y z
N VAL A 1 -13.43 5.17 12.44
CA VAL A 1 -12.02 4.78 12.19
C VAL A 1 -12.00 3.32 11.78
N PRO A 2 -11.33 2.93 10.68
CA PRO A 2 -11.27 1.54 10.26
C PRO A 2 -10.53 0.68 11.28
N ILE A 3 -11.03 -0.52 11.56
CA ILE A 3 -10.38 -1.50 12.44
C ILE A 3 -9.37 -2.39 11.70
N TYR A 4 -9.52 -2.49 10.38
CA TYR A 4 -8.60 -3.18 9.47
C TYR A 4 -8.64 -2.53 8.08
N VAL A 5 -7.50 -2.49 7.39
CA VAL A 5 -7.38 -2.05 6.00
C VAL A 5 -6.57 -3.10 5.23
N GLY A 6 -7.00 -3.45 4.02
CA GLY A 6 -6.30 -4.40 3.16
C GLY A 6 -6.60 -4.22 1.67
N LYS A 7 -5.65 -4.55 0.80
CA LYS A 7 -5.85 -4.59 -0.66
C LYS A 7 -6.40 -5.93 -1.16
N ALA A 8 -7.14 -5.89 -2.27
CA ALA A 8 -7.61 -7.09 -2.96
C ALA A 8 -7.78 -6.86 -4.47
N VAL A 9 -7.32 -7.82 -5.28
CA VAL A 9 -7.66 -7.88 -6.71
C VAL A 9 -9.14 -8.23 -6.91
N ASN A 10 -9.69 -9.07 -6.04
CA ASN A 10 -11.11 -9.42 -6.04
C ASN A 10 -11.67 -9.29 -4.62
N ILE A 11 -12.49 -8.25 -4.41
CA ILE A 11 -13.09 -7.92 -3.11
C ILE A 11 -13.99 -9.06 -2.62
N LYS A 12 -14.82 -9.65 -3.49
CA LYS A 12 -15.72 -10.76 -3.11
C LYS A 12 -14.93 -11.95 -2.56
N LYS A 13 -13.84 -12.34 -3.23
CA LYS A 13 -12.96 -13.43 -2.78
C LYS A 13 -12.27 -13.08 -1.46
N ARG A 14 -11.81 -11.83 -1.30
CA ARG A 14 -11.17 -11.34 -0.07
C ARG A 14 -12.13 -11.41 1.11
N VAL A 15 -13.34 -10.87 0.96
CA VAL A 15 -14.40 -10.91 1.97
C VAL A 15 -14.73 -12.37 2.31
N LYS A 16 -15.00 -13.23 1.31
CA LYS A 16 -15.27 -14.65 1.57
C LYS A 16 -14.15 -15.34 2.36
N ASN A 17 -12.89 -15.01 2.10
CA ASN A 17 -11.76 -15.53 2.87
C ASN A 17 -11.73 -15.03 4.32
N HIS A 18 -12.14 -13.78 4.57
CA HIS A 18 -12.26 -13.25 5.93
C HIS A 18 -13.42 -13.88 6.70
N PHE A 19 -14.58 -14.09 6.08
CA PHE A 19 -15.78 -14.60 6.74
C PHE A 19 -16.01 -16.12 6.57
N GLY A 20 -15.00 -16.87 6.12
CA GLY A 20 -15.09 -18.32 5.93
C GLY A 20 -15.10 -19.12 7.24
N LEU A 21 -15.76 -20.29 7.22
CA LEU A 21 -16.14 -21.10 8.39
C LEU A 21 -15.00 -21.73 9.21
N LYS A 22 -13.73 -21.60 8.79
CA LYS A 22 -12.57 -22.19 9.51
C LYS A 22 -11.42 -21.21 9.56
N LYS A 23 -11.40 -20.36 10.59
CA LYS A 23 -10.25 -19.52 10.94
C LYS A 23 -9.46 -20.23 12.04
N SER A 24 -8.19 -20.55 11.78
CA SER A 24 -7.26 -21.06 12.80
C SER A 24 -6.72 -19.97 13.71
N ASN A 25 -6.90 -18.69 13.35
CA ASN A 25 -6.32 -17.54 14.05
C ASN A 25 -7.39 -16.76 14.84
N ALA A 26 -7.24 -16.71 16.17
CA ALA A 26 -8.12 -15.96 17.08
C ALA A 26 -8.21 -14.47 16.73
N LYS A 27 -7.13 -13.86 16.22
CA LYS A 27 -7.13 -12.43 15.82
C LYS A 27 -8.04 -12.18 14.62
N GLU A 28 -8.10 -13.13 13.68
CA GLU A 28 -8.97 -13.02 12.51
C GLU A 28 -10.44 -13.26 12.85
N GLN A 29 -10.72 -14.15 13.80
CA GLN A 29 -12.07 -14.35 14.33
C GLN A 29 -12.57 -13.07 15.01
N LEU A 30 -11.76 -12.47 15.89
CA LEU A 30 -12.12 -11.22 16.57
C LEU A 30 -12.31 -10.05 15.61
N LEU A 31 -11.53 -9.99 14.53
CA LEU A 31 -11.74 -8.99 13.47
C LEU A 31 -13.13 -9.17 12.84
N VAL A 32 -13.50 -10.40 12.49
CA VAL A 32 -14.81 -10.70 11.90
C VAL A 32 -15.94 -10.35 12.85
N GLU A 33 -15.84 -10.75 14.11
CA GLU A 33 -16.84 -10.46 15.16
C GLU A 33 -17.05 -8.96 15.40
N ARG A 34 -15.97 -8.16 15.30
CA ARG A 34 -16.04 -6.71 15.50
C ARG A 34 -16.36 -5.91 14.23
N THR A 35 -16.44 -6.56 13.07
CA THR A 35 -16.74 -5.88 11.81
C THR A 35 -18.24 -5.63 11.70
N THR A 36 -18.65 -4.37 11.57
CA THR A 36 -20.05 -3.96 11.41
C THR A 36 -20.39 -3.57 9.98
N SER A 37 -19.42 -3.04 9.23
CA SER A 37 -19.57 -2.61 7.84
C SER A 37 -18.29 -2.87 7.06
N ILE A 38 -18.42 -2.93 5.73
CA ILE A 38 -17.30 -3.06 4.80
C ILE A 38 -17.44 -1.97 3.74
N GLU A 39 -16.37 -1.19 3.57
CA GLU A 39 -16.25 -0.18 2.54
C GLU A 39 -15.13 -0.56 1.57
N ALA A 40 -15.24 -0.15 0.31
CA ALA A 40 -14.25 -0.43 -0.72
C ALA A 40 -14.01 0.80 -1.59
N ILE A 41 -12.74 1.02 -1.92
CA ILE A 41 -12.30 2.06 -2.86
C ILE A 41 -11.71 1.34 -4.07
N VAL A 42 -12.26 1.62 -5.25
CA VAL A 42 -11.74 1.08 -6.52
C VAL A 42 -10.60 1.96 -7.00
N VAL A 43 -9.55 1.34 -7.52
CA VAL A 43 -8.33 1.98 -8.02
C VAL A 43 -7.91 1.31 -9.32
N ASP A 44 -7.16 2.03 -10.14
CA ASP A 44 -6.90 1.63 -11.53
C ASP A 44 -5.68 0.71 -11.65
N SER A 45 -4.86 0.63 -10.60
CA SER A 45 -3.69 -0.25 -10.58
C SER A 45 -3.45 -0.91 -9.22
N GLU A 46 -2.74 -2.05 -9.24
CA GLU A 46 -2.29 -2.72 -8.00
C GLU A 46 -1.38 -1.82 -7.16
N ILE A 47 -0.65 -0.92 -7.82
CA ILE A 47 0.28 0.01 -7.21
C ILE A 47 -0.48 1.09 -6.44
N GLU A 48 -1.49 1.70 -7.06
CA GLU A 48 -2.38 2.64 -6.38
C GLU A 48 -3.05 1.99 -5.16
N ALA A 49 -3.52 0.74 -5.30
CA ALA A 49 -4.12 -0.01 -4.18
C ALA A 49 -3.16 -0.12 -2.99
N LEU A 50 -1.88 -0.39 -3.27
CA LEU A 50 -0.86 -0.53 -2.26
C LEU A 50 -0.50 0.81 -1.59
N ILE A 51 -0.41 1.89 -2.37
CA ILE A 51 -0.16 3.23 -1.85
C ILE A 51 -1.31 3.68 -0.95
N LEU A 52 -2.55 3.51 -1.43
CA LEU A 52 -3.75 3.85 -0.67
C LEU A 52 -3.87 3.05 0.62
N GLU A 53 -3.64 1.72 0.57
CA GLU A 53 -3.60 0.86 1.75
C GLU A 53 -2.58 1.38 2.78
N ALA A 54 -1.35 1.66 2.36
CA ALA A 54 -0.31 2.14 3.26
C ALA A 54 -0.66 3.50 3.89
N ASN A 55 -1.20 4.44 3.11
CA ASN A 55 -1.64 5.74 3.60
C ASN A 55 -2.76 5.60 4.63
N LEU A 56 -3.77 4.76 4.35
CA LEU A 56 -4.89 4.53 5.25
C LEU A 56 -4.43 3.87 6.56
N ILE A 57 -3.51 2.90 6.51
CA ILE A 57 -2.94 2.27 7.72
C ILE A 57 -2.13 3.30 8.52
N LYS A 58 -1.27 4.10 7.87
CA LYS A 58 -0.45 5.09 8.56
C LYS A 58 -1.30 6.15 9.26
N ASN A 59 -2.35 6.64 8.58
CA ASN A 59 -3.21 7.70 9.10
C ASN A 59 -4.16 7.23 10.22
N HIS A 60 -4.66 5.99 10.14
CA HIS A 60 -5.68 5.50 11.07
C HIS A 60 -5.16 4.51 12.13
N GLN A 61 -3.95 3.99 11.95
CA GLN A 61 -3.34 2.97 12.81
C GLN A 61 -4.30 1.84 13.24
N PRO A 62 -4.99 1.16 12.30
CA PRO A 62 -6.07 0.22 12.63
C PRO A 62 -5.61 -0.89 13.58
N LEU A 63 -6.40 -1.22 14.59
CA LEU A 63 -6.03 -2.19 15.63
C LEU A 63 -5.55 -3.53 15.05
N PHE A 64 -6.24 -4.06 14.03
CA PHE A 64 -5.97 -5.40 13.51
C PHE A 64 -4.86 -5.48 12.47
N ASN A 65 -4.40 -4.35 11.91
CA ASN A 65 -3.21 -4.34 11.05
C ASN A 65 -1.95 -4.62 11.89
N SER A 66 -1.06 -5.50 11.42
CA SER A 66 0.25 -5.76 12.06
C SER A 66 1.40 -5.08 11.32
N GLN A 67 1.29 -4.95 10.00
CA GLN A 67 2.30 -4.32 9.15
C GLN A 67 1.94 -2.85 8.89
N LEU A 68 2.95 -2.06 8.50
CA LEU A 68 2.80 -0.66 8.05
C LEU A 68 2.28 0.32 9.10
N LYS A 69 2.34 -0.08 10.38
CA LYS A 69 2.13 0.80 11.52
C LYS A 69 3.36 1.65 11.86
N ASP A 70 4.55 1.12 11.54
CA ASP A 70 5.84 1.76 11.80
C ASP A 70 5.96 3.12 11.11
N ASP A 71 6.47 4.12 11.82
CA ASP A 71 6.73 5.49 11.32
C ASP A 71 7.89 5.58 10.32
N LYS A 72 8.31 4.45 9.73
CA LYS A 72 9.34 4.46 8.70
C LYS A 72 8.77 5.14 7.46
N ASP A 73 9.24 6.36 7.21
CA ASP A 73 8.95 7.08 5.99
C ASP A 73 9.23 6.22 4.76
N TYR A 74 8.40 6.41 3.73
CA TYR A 74 8.57 5.73 2.45
C TYR A 74 10.00 5.91 1.93
N ILE A 75 10.61 4.81 1.50
CA ILE A 75 11.84 4.85 0.70
C ILE A 75 11.40 5.19 -0.74
N TYR A 76 12.20 5.99 -1.42
CA TYR A 76 12.02 6.42 -2.81
C TYR A 76 13.17 5.83 -3.64
N ILE A 77 12.91 5.45 -4.89
CA ILE A 77 13.95 5.30 -5.91
C ILE A 77 14.14 6.66 -6.55
N LYS A 78 15.35 7.18 -6.43
CA LYS A 78 15.83 8.30 -7.24
C LYS A 78 16.60 7.72 -8.42
N ILE A 79 16.21 8.11 -9.63
CA ILE A 79 17.03 7.91 -10.83
C ILE A 79 17.75 9.22 -11.11
N THR A 80 19.08 9.21 -11.09
CA THR A 80 19.88 10.41 -11.36
C THR A 80 19.86 10.76 -12.85
N ASP A 81 20.11 12.03 -13.16
CA ASP A 81 20.15 12.58 -14.53
C ASP A 81 21.59 12.63 -15.08
N ASP A 82 22.46 11.74 -14.58
CA ASP A 82 23.84 11.64 -15.04
C ASP A 82 23.90 10.93 -16.41
N GLU A 83 25.00 11.11 -17.16
CA GLU A 83 25.27 10.39 -18.42
C GLU A 83 25.08 8.86 -18.27
N PHE A 84 25.37 8.33 -17.07
CA PHE A 84 25.06 6.97 -16.65
C PHE A 84 24.09 7.00 -15.45
N PRO A 85 22.77 6.86 -15.67
CA PRO A 85 21.77 6.98 -14.61
C PRO A 85 21.98 5.98 -13.47
N LYS A 86 21.93 6.46 -12.24
CA LYS A 86 22.07 5.64 -11.02
C LYS A 86 20.72 5.44 -10.35
N VAL A 87 20.50 4.23 -9.85
CA VAL A 87 19.32 3.87 -9.04
C VAL A 87 19.70 3.98 -7.57
N LEU A 88 19.13 4.95 -6.87
CA LEU A 88 19.46 5.24 -5.47
C LEU A 88 18.22 5.12 -4.59
N ALA A 89 18.37 4.59 -3.37
CA ALA A 89 17.37 4.71 -2.32
C ALA A 89 17.43 6.12 -1.70
N ALA A 90 16.28 6.79 -1.60
CA ALA A 90 16.14 8.14 -1.09
C ALA A 90 15.01 8.21 -0.06
N ARG A 91 15.04 9.17 0.86
CA ARG A 91 13.87 9.54 1.69
C ARG A 91 13.24 10.81 1.14
N LYS A 92 12.04 11.18 1.60
CA LYS A 92 11.30 12.37 1.12
C LYS A 92 12.14 13.65 1.11
N ARG A 93 13.01 13.81 2.11
CA ARG A 93 13.94 14.93 2.28
C ARG A 93 15.08 14.95 1.25
N ASP A 94 15.41 13.82 0.64
CA ASP A 94 16.53 13.66 -0.31
C ASP A 94 16.07 13.88 -1.78
N LEU A 95 14.81 14.30 -1.98
CA LEU A 95 14.16 14.48 -3.29
C LEU A 95 14.42 15.85 -3.93
N THR A 96 15.43 16.61 -3.49
CA THR A 96 15.77 17.89 -4.12
C THR A 96 16.65 17.67 -5.35
N GLY A 97 16.24 18.21 -6.51
CA GLY A 97 17.08 18.32 -7.71
C GLY A 97 17.16 17.09 -8.63
N ALA A 98 16.25 16.11 -8.53
CA ALA A 98 16.15 15.03 -9.53
C ALA A 98 14.96 15.26 -10.47
N LYS A 99 15.11 14.86 -11.74
CA LYS A 99 14.02 14.93 -12.73
C LYS A 99 12.96 13.83 -12.54
N ASN A 100 13.36 12.67 -12.01
CA ASN A 100 12.48 11.52 -11.84
C ASN A 100 12.57 10.92 -10.42
N PHE A 101 11.42 10.80 -9.77
CA PHE A 101 11.28 10.13 -8.48
C PHE A 101 10.24 9.02 -8.61
N PHE A 102 10.61 7.84 -8.14
CA PHE A 102 9.70 6.70 -8.05
C PHE A 102 9.56 6.32 -6.58
N PHE A 103 8.36 6.11 -6.08
CA PHE A 103 8.19 5.66 -4.70
C PHE A 103 8.61 4.19 -4.58
N LEU A 104 9.53 3.89 -3.67
CA LEU A 104 9.90 2.53 -3.30
C LEU A 104 9.02 2.05 -2.15
N LYS A 105 7.73 1.94 -2.47
CA LYS A 105 7.01 0.72 -2.13
C LYS A 105 6.24 0.27 -3.36
N TYR A 106 6.94 0.20 -4.49
CA TYR A 106 6.49 -0.04 -5.88
C TYR A 106 5.95 1.22 -6.59
N LEU A 107 6.64 1.61 -7.66
CA LEU A 107 6.03 2.26 -8.81
C LEU A 107 6.65 1.69 -10.08
N CYS A 108 5.77 1.14 -10.91
CA CYS A 108 5.96 1.01 -12.34
C CYS A 108 6.21 2.41 -12.93
N GLY A 109 7.13 2.49 -13.87
CA GLY A 109 7.22 3.59 -14.81
C GLY A 109 7.67 3.05 -16.16
N PHE A 110 6.75 2.56 -16.98
CA PHE A 110 6.94 2.58 -18.42
C PHE A 110 6.20 3.81 -18.95
N PHE A 111 6.93 4.92 -19.12
CA PHE A 111 6.48 6.03 -19.94
C PHE A 111 6.79 5.68 -21.40
N LYS A 112 5.76 5.34 -22.17
CA LYS A 112 5.78 5.50 -23.63
C LYS A 112 4.35 5.61 -24.18
N LYS A 113 3.88 6.84 -24.38
CA LYS A 113 2.97 7.13 -25.50
C LYS A 113 3.81 7.91 -26.50
N ILE A 114 4.29 7.20 -27.52
CA ILE A 114 4.69 7.79 -28.79
C ILE A 114 3.42 7.85 -29.64
N LYS A 115 3.19 9.06 -30.19
CA LYS A 115 2.01 9.61 -30.89
C LYS A 115 0.93 10.17 -29.98
#